data_AF-A0A8C1UHM5-F1
#
_entry.id   AF-A0A8C1UHM5-F1
#
_cell.length_a   1.000
_cell.length_b   1.000
_cell.length_c   1.000
_cell.angle_alpha   90.00
_cell.angle_beta   90.00
_cell.angle_gamma   90.00
#
_symmetry.space_group_name_H-M   'P 1'
#
loop_
_entity.id
_entity.type
_entity.pdbx_description
1 polymer ?
#
loop_
_entity_poly.entity_id
_entity_poly.type
_entity_poly.pdbx_seq_one_letter_code
_entity_poly.pdbx_strand_id
1 'polypeptide(L)'
;RTGSGKSATGNTILRNYEFHSKKSLRLVTTTCTKVTGEVDGRSVAVIDTPGLFDPSLTKQQVQEEIMKCVSLSAPGPHVFIIVLSVGRFTPEEKNTLDMIKMIFGPKAADFCIVLFTRGDTLKTEYNILYYIKFLWKDQTIEQYVENDAELKKLIRDCGNRFLAFNNTETQDQTQVIKLFNMIEEMKRSNQGRYFTNEMFEEANERKNQAQVEELTAKYDVQFKSMRTRLEEKKQRADEEREKLKKKFREQEETLRREFEEKEQSDQKKRETEDQKQSEEEKQKRDEYKQRIEKIKRETEEQIIQYEEEIKEREEEERKREEEYKRDQEKMKNDHEHMHLYSFNHITFVHFIIQFNHIINYHI
;
A
#
# COMPACT_ATOMS: atom_id res chain seq x y z
N ARG A 1 -40.26 -48.66 11.03
CA ARG A 1 -40.02 -49.13 12.41
C ARG A 1 -38.53 -49.36 12.68
N THR A 2 -38.13 -49.52 13.94
CA THR A 2 -36.81 -50.04 14.34
C THR A 2 -36.67 -51.51 13.91
N GLY A 3 -35.50 -51.92 13.42
CA GLY A 3 -35.26 -53.32 13.01
C GLY A 3 -35.74 -53.71 11.60
N SER A 4 -36.41 -52.82 10.84
CA SER A 4 -36.84 -53.11 9.45
C SER A 4 -35.70 -53.08 8.41
N GLY A 5 -34.50 -52.65 8.81
CA GLY A 5 -33.31 -52.65 7.96
C GLY A 5 -32.99 -51.32 7.25
N LYS A 6 -33.64 -50.20 7.62
CA LYS A 6 -33.41 -48.86 7.01
C LYS A 6 -31.93 -48.49 6.86
N SER A 7 -31.16 -48.53 7.94
CA SER A 7 -29.75 -48.18 7.95
C SER A 7 -28.90 -49.13 7.07
N ALA A 8 -29.22 -50.43 7.08
CA ALA A 8 -28.53 -51.41 6.23
C ALA A 8 -28.86 -51.22 4.74
N THR A 9 -30.11 -50.85 4.44
CA THR A 9 -30.53 -50.45 3.09
C THR A 9 -29.79 -49.18 2.66
N GLY A 10 -29.67 -48.18 3.54
CA GLY A 10 -28.90 -46.96 3.25
C GLY A 10 -27.44 -47.25 2.91
N ASN A 11 -26.80 -48.13 3.68
CA ASN A 11 -25.43 -48.59 3.40
C ASN A 11 -25.32 -49.31 2.05
N THR A 12 -26.31 -50.15 1.73
CA THR A 12 -26.37 -50.87 0.45
C THR A 12 -26.51 -49.90 -0.73
N ILE A 13 -27.37 -48.89 -0.61
CA ILE A 13 -27.55 -47.85 -1.64
C ILE A 13 -26.25 -47.07 -1.88
N LEU A 14 -25.57 -46.66 -0.81
CA LEU A 14 -24.37 -45.83 -0.88
C LEU A 14 -23.09 -46.64 -1.16
N ARG A 15 -23.15 -47.97 -1.16
CA ARG A 15 -21.99 -48.86 -1.26
C ARG A 15 -20.92 -48.59 -0.19
N ASN A 16 -21.33 -48.06 0.97
CA ASN A 16 -20.45 -47.73 2.08
C ASN A 16 -21.14 -48.00 3.44
N TYR A 17 -20.37 -48.27 4.49
CA TYR A 17 -20.86 -48.62 5.82
C TYR A 17 -20.93 -47.42 6.79
N GLU A 18 -21.47 -46.29 6.32
CA GLU A 18 -21.49 -45.06 7.12
C GLU A 18 -22.65 -45.01 8.13
N PHE A 19 -23.77 -45.69 7.86
CA PHE A 19 -24.82 -45.85 8.86
C PHE A 19 -24.51 -47.01 9.80
N HIS A 20 -24.54 -46.76 11.11
CA HIS A 20 -24.40 -47.80 12.11
C HIS A 20 -25.58 -48.80 12.04
N SER A 21 -25.32 -50.01 11.54
CA SER A 21 -26.30 -51.09 11.45
C SER A 21 -25.85 -52.29 12.29
N LYS A 22 -26.42 -52.45 13.50
CA LYS A 22 -26.23 -53.64 14.35
C LYS A 22 -27.57 -54.36 14.54
N LYS A 23 -27.58 -55.69 14.50
CA LYS A 23 -28.73 -56.50 14.96
C LYS A 23 -28.87 -56.31 16.48
N SER A 24 -29.68 -55.35 16.90
CA SER A 24 -29.93 -55.02 18.31
C SER A 24 -31.43 -54.89 18.55
N LEU A 25 -31.89 -55.31 19.73
CA LEU A 25 -33.26 -55.12 20.22
C LEU A 25 -33.50 -53.68 20.75
N ARG A 26 -32.45 -52.86 20.85
CA ARG A 26 -32.51 -51.44 21.26
C ARG A 26 -32.33 -50.52 20.05
N LEU A 27 -32.96 -49.34 20.10
CA LEU A 27 -32.82 -48.26 19.11
C LEU A 27 -31.34 -48.04 18.74
N VAL A 28 -30.97 -48.30 17.49
CA VAL A 28 -29.60 -48.07 16.98
C VAL A 28 -29.48 -46.67 16.36
N THR A 29 -30.55 -46.21 15.68
CA THR A 29 -30.66 -44.86 15.13
C THR A 29 -31.65 -44.07 15.99
N THR A 30 -31.16 -43.08 16.72
CA THR A 30 -31.99 -42.22 17.60
C THR A 30 -32.28 -40.85 17.00
N THR A 31 -31.54 -40.43 15.96
CA THR A 31 -31.73 -39.16 15.27
C THR A 31 -31.51 -39.28 13.77
N CYS A 32 -32.12 -38.38 12.98
CA CYS A 32 -31.96 -38.33 11.54
C CYS A 32 -30.50 -38.06 11.18
N THR A 33 -29.97 -38.87 10.28
CA THR A 33 -28.57 -38.79 9.82
C THR A 33 -28.55 -38.72 8.31
N LYS A 34 -27.86 -37.71 7.76
CA LYS A 34 -27.65 -37.55 6.32
C LYS A 34 -26.25 -38.01 5.97
N VAL A 35 -26.14 -38.90 4.99
CA VAL A 35 -24.88 -39.30 4.38
C VAL A 35 -24.95 -39.03 2.89
N THR A 36 -23.85 -38.52 2.33
CA THR A 36 -23.71 -38.24 0.90
C THR A 36 -22.57 -39.06 0.33
N GLY A 37 -22.79 -39.68 -0.82
CA GLY A 37 -21.78 -40.44 -1.54
C GLY A 37 -21.99 -40.39 -3.05
N GLU A 38 -21.01 -40.87 -3.80
CA GLU A 38 -21.11 -41.02 -5.26
C GLU A 38 -21.43 -42.47 -5.61
N VAL A 39 -22.49 -42.68 -6.40
CA VAL A 39 -22.90 -44.01 -6.87
C VAL A 39 -23.12 -43.95 -8.37
N ASP A 40 -22.35 -44.71 -9.14
CA ASP A 40 -22.40 -44.75 -10.61
C ASP A 40 -22.33 -43.35 -11.26
N GLY A 41 -21.43 -42.49 -10.76
CA GLY A 41 -21.23 -41.12 -11.25
C GLY A 41 -22.29 -40.10 -10.81
N ARG A 42 -23.19 -40.48 -9.90
CA ARG A 42 -24.26 -39.61 -9.38
C ARG A 42 -24.01 -39.28 -7.91
N SER A 43 -24.15 -38.01 -7.55
CA SER A 43 -24.17 -37.59 -6.15
C SER A 43 -25.50 -37.99 -5.51
N VAL A 44 -25.44 -38.88 -4.52
CA VAL A 44 -26.59 -39.45 -3.82
C VAL A 44 -26.54 -39.04 -2.36
N ALA A 45 -27.65 -38.51 -1.84
CA ALA A 45 -27.83 -38.24 -0.43
C ALA A 45 -28.90 -39.18 0.14
N VAL A 46 -28.54 -39.93 1.18
CA VAL A 46 -29.48 -40.79 1.92
C VAL A 46 -29.66 -40.20 3.31
N ILE A 47 -30.92 -40.10 3.74
CA ILE A 47 -31.27 -39.68 5.10
C ILE A 47 -31.88 -40.88 5.79
N ASP A 48 -31.16 -41.45 6.75
CA ASP A 48 -31.70 -42.48 7.64
C ASP A 48 -32.47 -41.79 8.76
N THR A 49 -33.73 -42.14 8.90
CA THR A 49 -34.60 -41.63 9.96
C THR A 49 -34.65 -42.65 11.10
N PRO A 50 -34.84 -42.22 12.36
CA PRO A 50 -35.21 -43.15 13.42
C PRO A 50 -36.54 -43.84 13.06
N GLY A 51 -36.98 -44.79 13.89
CA GLY A 51 -38.34 -45.27 13.81
C GLY A 51 -39.32 -44.15 14.17
N LEU A 52 -39.61 -43.22 13.25
CA LEU A 52 -40.46 -42.03 13.47
C LEU A 52 -41.86 -42.37 13.99
N PHE A 53 -42.28 -43.62 13.80
CA PHE A 53 -43.57 -44.17 14.20
C PHE A 53 -43.43 -45.33 15.19
N ASP A 54 -42.31 -45.38 15.91
CA ASP A 54 -42.11 -46.31 17.02
C ASP A 54 -42.91 -45.80 18.23
N PRO A 55 -43.82 -46.61 18.83
CA PRO A 55 -44.60 -46.22 20.00
C PRO A 55 -43.77 -45.78 21.21
N SER A 56 -42.47 -46.10 21.22
CA SER A 56 -41.54 -45.67 22.27
C SER A 56 -41.15 -44.19 22.21
N LEU A 57 -41.42 -43.48 21.11
CA LEU A 57 -41.06 -42.06 20.95
C LEU A 57 -42.17 -41.14 21.46
N THR A 58 -41.78 -40.04 22.11
CA THR A 58 -42.74 -38.99 22.49
C THR A 58 -43.15 -38.16 21.27
N LYS A 59 -44.32 -37.51 21.32
CA LYS A 59 -44.78 -36.61 20.25
C LYS A 59 -43.76 -35.50 19.94
N GLN A 60 -43.11 -34.96 20.95
CA GLN A 60 -42.08 -33.93 20.79
C GLN A 60 -40.86 -34.46 20.04
N GLN A 61 -40.37 -35.64 20.41
CA GLN A 61 -39.24 -36.28 19.71
C GLN A 61 -39.58 -36.57 18.25
N VAL A 62 -40.80 -37.04 17.97
CA VAL A 62 -41.25 -37.26 16.59
C VAL A 62 -41.28 -35.96 15.80
N GLN A 63 -41.80 -34.88 16.39
CA GLN A 63 -41.84 -33.56 15.73
C GLN A 63 -40.43 -33.00 15.46
N GLU A 64 -39.53 -33.08 16.43
CA GLU A 64 -38.13 -32.64 16.28
C GLU A 64 -37.43 -33.40 15.15
N GLU A 65 -37.62 -34.71 15.07
CA GLU A 65 -37.03 -35.55 14.04
C GLU A 65 -37.65 -35.31 12.64
N ILE A 66 -38.94 -35.01 12.56
CA ILE A 66 -39.58 -34.57 11.31
C ILE A 66 -38.96 -33.26 10.83
N MET A 67 -38.83 -32.26 11.72
CA MET A 67 -38.23 -30.96 11.36
C MET A 67 -36.77 -31.10 10.94
N LYS A 68 -36.01 -31.97 11.62
CA LYS A 68 -34.63 -32.30 11.25
C LYS A 68 -34.56 -32.96 9.88
N CYS A 69 -35.44 -33.93 9.60
CA CYS A 69 -35.55 -34.58 8.30
C CYS A 69 -35.84 -33.58 7.18
N VAL A 70 -36.80 -32.67 7.38
CA VAL A 70 -37.15 -31.61 6.43
C VAL A 70 -35.95 -30.71 6.15
N SER A 71 -35.29 -30.22 7.19
CA SER A 71 -34.10 -29.36 7.06
C SER A 71 -32.96 -30.05 6.30
N LEU A 72 -32.70 -31.34 6.58
CA LEU A 72 -31.64 -32.10 5.92
C LEU A 72 -31.95 -32.43 4.45
N SER A 73 -33.23 -32.51 4.08
CA SER A 73 -33.68 -32.84 2.72
C SER A 73 -34.11 -31.65 1.87
N ALA A 74 -34.16 -30.42 2.40
CA ALA A 74 -34.46 -29.21 1.63
C ALA A 74 -33.58 -29.09 0.36
N PRO A 75 -34.17 -28.77 -0.82
CA PRO A 75 -35.54 -28.28 -1.05
C PRO A 75 -36.64 -29.34 -1.08
N GLY A 76 -36.27 -30.61 -0.91
CA GLY A 76 -37.18 -31.73 -0.76
C GLY A 76 -36.59 -33.05 -1.29
N PRO A 77 -37.09 -34.21 -0.82
CA PRO A 77 -36.59 -35.50 -1.23
C PRO A 77 -37.04 -35.86 -2.65
N HIS A 78 -36.17 -36.52 -3.41
CA HIS A 78 -36.55 -37.12 -4.70
C HIS A 78 -37.42 -38.37 -4.53
N VAL A 79 -37.26 -39.10 -3.43
CA VAL A 79 -37.95 -40.34 -3.14
C VAL A 79 -38.07 -40.53 -1.63
N PHE A 80 -39.22 -41.04 -1.19
CA PHE A 80 -39.40 -41.64 0.13
C PHE A 80 -39.33 -43.16 -0.01
N ILE A 81 -38.44 -43.81 0.75
CA ILE A 81 -38.31 -45.26 0.72
C ILE A 81 -38.96 -45.85 1.98
N ILE A 82 -40.07 -46.56 1.79
CA ILE A 82 -40.78 -47.27 2.86
C ILE A 82 -40.15 -48.65 3.01
N VAL A 83 -39.31 -48.82 4.04
CA VAL A 83 -38.58 -50.07 4.26
C VAL A 83 -39.38 -51.03 5.15
N LEU A 84 -39.74 -52.17 4.59
CA LEU A 84 -40.48 -53.26 5.23
C LEU A 84 -39.62 -54.52 5.29
N SER A 85 -39.64 -55.28 6.39
CA SER A 85 -38.99 -56.60 6.43
C SER A 85 -39.97 -57.66 5.99
N VAL A 86 -39.57 -58.59 5.12
CA VAL A 86 -40.37 -59.80 4.84
C VAL A 86 -40.69 -60.54 6.15
N GLY A 87 -41.93 -61.03 6.27
CA GLY A 87 -42.49 -61.66 7.46
C GLY A 87 -43.73 -60.94 8.00
N ARG A 88 -44.01 -61.07 9.30
CA ARG A 88 -45.19 -60.44 9.92
C ARG A 88 -45.04 -58.91 9.99
N PHE A 89 -45.92 -58.21 9.28
CA PHE A 89 -46.04 -56.75 9.33
C PHE A 89 -46.81 -56.30 10.55
N THR A 90 -46.33 -55.25 11.20
CA THR A 90 -47.09 -54.62 12.27
C THR A 90 -48.04 -53.54 11.75
N PRO A 91 -49.08 -53.16 12.52
CA PRO A 91 -49.97 -52.07 12.14
C PRO A 91 -49.22 -50.77 11.77
N GLU A 92 -48.12 -50.45 12.46
CA GLU A 92 -47.32 -49.25 12.18
C GLU A 92 -46.66 -49.33 10.79
N GLU A 93 -46.19 -50.52 10.40
CA GLU A 93 -45.61 -50.75 9.08
C GLU A 93 -46.67 -50.63 7.98
N LYS A 94 -47.86 -51.17 8.21
CA LYS A 94 -48.99 -51.09 7.25
C LYS A 94 -49.51 -49.66 7.09
N ASN A 95 -49.51 -48.87 8.16
CA ASN A 95 -49.98 -47.47 8.16
C ASN A 95 -48.89 -46.45 7.81
N THR A 96 -47.67 -46.88 7.47
CA THR A 96 -46.54 -45.95 7.24
C THR A 96 -46.82 -44.93 6.13
N LEU A 97 -47.48 -45.34 5.05
CA LEU A 97 -47.84 -44.42 3.97
C LEU A 97 -48.87 -43.37 4.43
N ASP A 98 -49.86 -43.76 5.23
CA ASP A 98 -50.87 -42.83 5.75
C ASP A 98 -50.23 -41.79 6.69
N MET A 99 -49.24 -42.21 7.47
CA MET A 99 -48.46 -41.28 8.30
C MET A 99 -47.61 -40.31 7.46
N ILE A 100 -46.99 -40.79 6.37
CA ILE A 100 -46.29 -39.93 5.40
C ILE A 100 -47.27 -38.92 4.79
N LYS A 101 -48.45 -39.37 4.34
CA LYS A 101 -49.49 -38.49 3.78
C LYS A 101 -49.99 -37.47 4.78
N MET A 102 -50.10 -37.84 6.06
CA MET A 102 -50.53 -36.94 7.13
C MET A 102 -49.50 -35.83 7.39
N ILE A 103 -48.20 -36.15 7.37
CA ILE A 103 -47.12 -35.20 7.65
C ILE A 103 -46.84 -34.31 6.43
N PHE A 104 -46.68 -34.93 5.26
CA PHE A 104 -46.17 -34.24 4.08
C PHE A 104 -47.29 -33.86 3.09
N GLY A 105 -48.50 -34.40 3.28
CA GLY A 105 -49.63 -34.22 2.37
C GLY A 105 -49.82 -35.41 1.42
N PRO A 106 -51.01 -35.54 0.82
CA PRO A 106 -51.40 -36.72 0.04
C PRO A 106 -50.48 -36.97 -1.17
N LYS A 107 -49.95 -35.91 -1.79
CA LYS A 107 -49.02 -35.99 -2.93
C LYS A 107 -47.70 -36.68 -2.60
N ALA A 108 -47.32 -36.83 -1.33
CA ALA A 108 -46.10 -37.53 -0.95
C ALA A 108 -46.12 -39.01 -1.39
N ALA A 109 -47.31 -39.61 -1.51
CA ALA A 109 -47.49 -40.96 -2.02
C ALA A 109 -46.93 -41.12 -3.45
N ASP A 110 -47.01 -40.08 -4.28
CA ASP A 110 -46.48 -40.08 -5.65
C ASP A 110 -44.95 -40.09 -5.68
N PHE A 111 -44.29 -39.98 -4.54
CA PHE A 111 -42.83 -40.04 -4.39
C PHE A 111 -42.38 -41.22 -3.53
N CYS A 112 -43.27 -42.15 -3.19
CA CYS A 112 -42.98 -43.31 -2.34
C CYS A 112 -42.63 -44.57 -3.15
N ILE A 113 -41.59 -45.29 -2.71
CA ILE A 113 -41.25 -46.65 -3.15
C ILE A 113 -41.27 -47.56 -1.93
N VAL A 114 -41.89 -48.74 -2.05
CA VAL A 114 -41.86 -49.78 -1.01
C VAL A 114 -40.65 -50.69 -1.23
N LEU A 115 -39.79 -50.82 -0.22
CA LEU A 115 -38.58 -51.64 -0.30
C LEU A 115 -38.63 -52.74 0.76
N PHE A 116 -38.67 -53.99 0.28
CA PHE A 116 -38.63 -55.17 1.13
C PHE A 116 -37.20 -55.57 1.46
N THR A 117 -36.88 -55.75 2.73
CA THR A 117 -35.62 -56.34 3.19
C THR A 117 -35.82 -57.80 3.55
N ARG A 118 -34.73 -58.57 3.58
CA ARG A 118 -34.76 -60.02 3.79
C ARG A 118 -35.52 -60.78 2.70
N GLY A 119 -35.53 -60.27 1.47
CA GLY A 119 -36.18 -60.96 0.34
C GLY A 119 -35.60 -62.36 0.07
N ASP A 120 -34.37 -62.61 0.52
CA ASP A 120 -33.70 -63.91 0.50
C ASP A 120 -34.36 -64.98 1.40
N THR A 121 -35.08 -64.59 2.46
CA THR A 121 -35.77 -65.58 3.31
C THR A 121 -36.93 -66.25 2.59
N LEU A 122 -37.53 -65.60 1.59
CA LEU A 122 -38.55 -66.19 0.71
C LEU A 122 -38.00 -67.35 -0.14
N LYS A 123 -36.68 -67.36 -0.40
CA LYS A 123 -35.99 -68.46 -1.09
C LYS A 123 -35.61 -69.61 -0.14
N THR A 124 -35.69 -69.40 1.17
CA THR A 124 -35.02 -70.24 2.18
C THR A 124 -35.97 -70.91 3.18
N GLU A 125 -37.27 -70.58 3.20
CA GLU A 125 -38.23 -71.13 4.18
C GLU A 125 -38.49 -72.64 4.09
N TYR A 126 -37.89 -73.36 3.14
CA TYR A 126 -37.96 -74.83 3.06
C TYR A 126 -36.58 -75.50 3.11
N ASN A 127 -35.89 -75.34 4.24
CA ASN A 127 -34.76 -76.21 4.65
C ASN A 127 -35.19 -77.21 5.74
N ILE A 128 -36.40 -77.76 5.63
CA ILE A 128 -36.78 -78.99 6.33
C ILE A 128 -37.26 -79.97 5.26
N LEU A 129 -36.48 -81.03 5.08
CA LEU A 129 -36.58 -82.10 4.08
C LEU A 129 -36.21 -81.70 2.63
N TYR A 130 -35.01 -82.13 2.24
CA TYR A 130 -34.44 -82.11 0.89
C TYR A 130 -35.41 -82.62 -0.21
N TYR A 131 -36.39 -83.45 0.15
CA TYR A 131 -37.42 -83.98 -0.75
C TYR A 131 -38.56 -83.00 -1.10
N ILE A 132 -38.79 -81.96 -0.29
CA ILE A 132 -39.91 -81.02 -0.48
C ILE A 132 -39.48 -79.80 -1.32
N LYS A 133 -38.17 -79.54 -1.44
CA LYS A 133 -37.59 -78.49 -2.30
C LYS A 133 -38.04 -78.56 -3.76
N PHE A 134 -38.38 -79.77 -4.25
CA PHE A 134 -38.84 -79.97 -5.63
C PHE A 134 -40.32 -79.59 -5.85
N LEU A 135 -41.10 -79.41 -4.78
CA LEU A 135 -42.55 -79.15 -4.86
C LEU A 135 -42.92 -77.67 -4.64
N TRP A 136 -42.06 -76.87 -4.01
CA TRP A 136 -42.32 -75.45 -3.75
C TRP A 136 -41.39 -74.59 -4.60
N LYS A 137 -41.97 -73.98 -5.64
CA LYS A 137 -41.31 -72.94 -6.43
C LYS A 137 -40.98 -71.77 -5.50
N ASP A 138 -39.73 -71.27 -5.56
CA ASP A 138 -39.30 -70.08 -4.82
C ASP A 138 -40.38 -69.00 -4.86
N GLN A 139 -40.87 -68.58 -3.69
CA GLN A 139 -41.90 -67.55 -3.64
C GLN A 139 -41.26 -66.22 -4.03
N THR A 140 -41.75 -65.65 -5.13
CA THR A 140 -41.33 -64.32 -5.59
C THR A 140 -41.92 -63.24 -4.68
N ILE A 141 -41.30 -62.06 -4.62
CA ILE A 141 -41.84 -60.96 -3.81
C ILE A 141 -43.22 -60.52 -4.30
N GLU A 142 -43.48 -60.65 -5.60
CA GLU A 142 -44.77 -60.41 -6.25
C GLU A 142 -45.85 -61.35 -5.69
N GLN A 143 -45.56 -62.66 -5.61
CA GLN A 143 -46.47 -63.64 -5.01
C GLN A 143 -46.67 -63.42 -3.52
N TYR A 144 -45.64 -62.96 -2.81
CA TYR A 144 -45.74 -62.63 -1.40
C TYR A 144 -46.69 -61.46 -1.14
N VAL A 145 -46.63 -60.41 -1.97
CA VAL A 145 -47.53 -59.25 -1.89
C VAL A 145 -48.98 -59.61 -2.18
N GLU A 146 -49.24 -60.50 -3.13
CA GLU A 146 -50.60 -60.92 -3.50
C GLU A 146 -51.38 -61.59 -2.36
N ASN A 147 -50.68 -62.12 -1.34
CA ASN A 147 -51.30 -62.84 -0.23
C ASN A 147 -51.77 -61.93 0.93
N ASP A 148 -51.45 -60.63 0.94
CA ASP A 148 -51.89 -59.69 1.99
C ASP A 148 -52.59 -58.47 1.35
N ALA A 149 -53.90 -58.35 1.60
CA ALA A 149 -54.74 -57.29 1.03
C ALA A 149 -54.33 -55.87 1.47
N GLU A 150 -53.84 -55.71 2.70
CA GLU A 150 -53.38 -54.42 3.21
C GLU A 150 -52.04 -54.03 2.59
N LEU A 151 -51.14 -54.99 2.41
CA LEU A 151 -49.87 -54.77 1.71
C LEU A 151 -50.08 -54.43 0.24
N LYS A 152 -51.02 -55.14 -0.42
CA LYS A 152 -51.41 -54.85 -1.80
C LYS A 152 -51.99 -53.45 -1.94
N LYS A 153 -52.80 -52.99 -0.96
CA LYS A 153 -53.28 -51.61 -0.89
C LYS A 153 -52.11 -50.63 -0.76
N LEU A 154 -51.20 -50.84 0.19
CA LEU A 154 -50.04 -49.99 0.39
C LEU A 154 -49.21 -49.81 -0.90
N ILE A 155 -48.93 -50.90 -1.59
CA ILE A 155 -48.16 -50.89 -2.85
C ILE A 155 -48.91 -50.17 -3.96
N ARG A 156 -50.22 -50.43 -4.10
CA ARG A 156 -51.06 -49.75 -5.09
C ARG A 156 -51.12 -48.25 -4.85
N ASP A 157 -51.26 -47.83 -3.60
CA ASP A 157 -51.27 -46.42 -3.22
C ASP A 157 -49.89 -45.75 -3.42
N CYS A 158 -48.82 -46.54 -3.45
CA CYS A 158 -47.49 -46.15 -3.91
C CYS A 158 -47.29 -46.32 -5.42
N GLY A 159 -48.34 -46.42 -6.24
CA GLY A 159 -48.23 -46.52 -7.70
C GLY A 159 -47.61 -47.83 -8.21
N ASN A 160 -47.77 -48.92 -7.47
CA ASN A 160 -47.18 -50.24 -7.75
C ASN A 160 -45.64 -50.26 -7.80
N ARG A 161 -44.99 -49.30 -7.12
CA ARG A 161 -43.53 -49.22 -7.04
C ARG A 161 -43.02 -49.96 -5.82
N PHE A 162 -42.50 -51.16 -6.04
CA PHE A 162 -41.87 -51.95 -4.99
C PHE A 162 -40.72 -52.80 -5.50
N LEU A 163 -39.80 -53.13 -4.60
CA LEU A 163 -38.64 -53.98 -4.89
C LEU A 163 -38.13 -54.66 -3.63
N ALA A 164 -37.31 -55.70 -3.79
CA ALA A 164 -36.70 -56.42 -2.69
C ALA A 164 -35.18 -56.27 -2.70
N PHE A 165 -34.61 -55.98 -1.53
CA PHE A 165 -33.16 -55.91 -1.29
C PHE A 165 -32.71 -57.08 -0.43
N ASN A 166 -31.52 -57.58 -0.75
CA ASN A 166 -30.73 -58.41 0.14
C ASN A 166 -29.54 -57.61 0.66
N ASN A 167 -29.70 -56.99 1.84
CA ASN A 167 -28.65 -56.19 2.47
C ASN A 167 -27.45 -57.02 2.98
N THR A 168 -27.50 -58.35 2.87
CA THR A 168 -26.35 -59.23 3.14
C THR A 168 -25.50 -59.49 1.90
N GLU A 169 -26.08 -59.33 0.72
CA GLU A 169 -25.39 -59.45 -0.56
C GLU A 169 -24.88 -58.07 -0.98
N THR A 170 -23.60 -57.84 -0.74
CA THR A 170 -22.96 -56.53 -0.91
C THR A 170 -22.25 -56.39 -2.25
N GLN A 171 -22.08 -57.48 -3.00
CA GLN A 171 -21.44 -57.48 -4.31
C GLN A 171 -22.45 -57.24 -5.44
N ASP A 172 -23.69 -57.67 -5.29
CA ASP A 172 -24.73 -57.48 -6.29
C ASP A 172 -25.20 -56.01 -6.36
N GLN A 173 -24.76 -55.31 -7.40
CA GLN A 173 -25.16 -53.94 -7.69
C GLN A 173 -26.48 -53.84 -8.46
N THR A 174 -27.02 -54.96 -8.94
CA THR A 174 -28.25 -54.99 -9.74
C THR A 174 -29.44 -54.47 -8.95
N GLN A 175 -29.49 -54.72 -7.63
CA GLN A 175 -30.56 -54.22 -6.77
C GLN A 175 -30.56 -52.68 -6.69
N VAL A 176 -29.38 -52.06 -6.60
CA VAL A 176 -29.23 -50.60 -6.54
C VAL A 176 -29.57 -49.98 -7.90
N ILE A 177 -29.13 -50.60 -9.00
CA ILE A 177 -29.48 -50.17 -10.37
C ILE A 177 -31.00 -50.21 -10.58
N LYS A 178 -31.67 -51.29 -10.16
CA LYS A 178 -33.14 -51.40 -10.23
C LYS A 178 -33.85 -50.30 -9.45
N LEU A 179 -33.38 -49.99 -8.24
CA LEU A 179 -33.90 -48.88 -7.46
C LEU A 179 -33.75 -47.54 -8.20
N PHE A 180 -32.57 -47.24 -8.77
CA PHE A 180 -32.39 -46.00 -9.52
C PHE A 180 -33.25 -45.92 -10.77
N ASN A 181 -33.39 -47.01 -11.53
CA ASN A 181 -34.28 -47.03 -12.69
C ASN A 181 -35.72 -46.70 -12.29
N MET A 182 -36.21 -47.28 -11.19
CA MET A 182 -37.55 -46.98 -10.66
C MET A 182 -37.68 -45.53 -10.19
N ILE A 183 -36.64 -44.96 -9.58
CA ILE A 183 -36.60 -43.53 -9.21
C ILE A 183 -36.65 -42.64 -10.45
N GLU A 184 -35.93 -42.96 -11.52
CA GLU A 184 -35.94 -42.17 -12.77
C GLU A 184 -37.30 -42.27 -13.50
N GLU A 185 -37.93 -43.43 -13.51
CA GLU A 185 -39.31 -43.59 -14.01
C GLU A 185 -40.29 -42.76 -13.20
N MET A 186 -40.21 -42.82 -11.87
CA MET A 186 -41.02 -42.01 -10.98
C MET A 186 -40.79 -40.51 -11.22
N LYS A 187 -39.54 -40.06 -11.33
CA LYS A 187 -39.22 -38.66 -11.63
C LYS A 187 -39.86 -38.22 -12.95
N ARG A 188 -39.80 -39.03 -14.00
CA ARG A 188 -40.43 -38.71 -15.29
C ARG A 188 -41.95 -38.52 -15.16
N SER A 189 -42.62 -39.40 -14.41
CA SER A 189 -44.05 -39.25 -14.11
C SER A 189 -44.36 -37.99 -13.29
N ASN A 190 -43.43 -37.54 -12.44
CA ASN A 190 -43.52 -36.34 -11.62
C ASN A 190 -42.87 -35.09 -12.26
N GLN A 191 -42.82 -35.01 -13.60
CA GLN A 191 -42.30 -33.85 -14.36
C GLN A 191 -40.83 -33.52 -14.05
N GLY A 192 -40.03 -34.50 -13.65
CA GLY A 192 -38.62 -34.35 -13.27
C GLY A 192 -38.39 -33.67 -11.93
N ARG A 193 -39.44 -33.41 -11.14
CA ARG A 193 -39.33 -32.65 -9.87
C ARG A 193 -39.03 -33.57 -8.68
N TYR A 194 -38.49 -32.99 -7.62
CA TYR A 194 -38.48 -33.56 -6.28
C TYR A 194 -39.80 -33.27 -5.57
N PHE A 195 -40.10 -34.00 -4.49
CA PHE A 195 -41.26 -33.70 -3.67
C PHE A 195 -41.04 -32.39 -2.91
N THR A 196 -42.04 -31.52 -2.86
CA THR A 196 -41.99 -30.30 -2.05
C THR A 196 -43.37 -29.95 -1.50
N ASN A 197 -43.40 -29.20 -0.40
CA ASN A 197 -44.58 -28.66 0.26
C ASN A 197 -44.16 -27.42 1.08
N GLU A 198 -45.10 -26.79 1.77
CA GLU A 198 -44.86 -25.58 2.59
C GLU A 198 -43.68 -25.75 3.57
N MET A 199 -43.59 -26.89 4.27
CA MET A 199 -42.48 -27.16 5.20
C MET A 199 -41.11 -27.17 4.50
N PHE A 200 -41.05 -27.73 3.30
CA PHE A 200 -39.84 -27.79 2.50
C PHE A 200 -39.48 -26.45 1.87
N GLU A 201 -40.47 -25.69 1.42
CA GLU A 201 -40.30 -24.34 0.90
C GLU A 201 -39.73 -23.42 1.98
N GLU A 202 -40.34 -23.37 3.17
CA GLU A 202 -39.82 -22.61 4.31
C GLU A 202 -38.39 -23.01 4.70
N ALA A 203 -38.11 -24.31 4.76
CA ALA A 203 -36.78 -24.80 5.10
C ALA A 203 -35.73 -24.38 4.05
N ASN A 204 -36.10 -24.40 2.76
CA ASN A 204 -35.26 -23.95 1.68
C ASN A 204 -35.02 -22.43 1.72
N GLU A 205 -36.05 -21.64 1.99
CA GLU A 205 -35.94 -20.19 2.15
C GLU A 205 -35.02 -19.81 3.31
N ARG A 206 -35.21 -20.41 4.50
CA ARG A 206 -34.32 -20.19 5.66
C ARG A 206 -32.86 -20.52 5.33
N LYS A 207 -32.64 -21.63 4.61
CA LYS A 207 -31.29 -22.05 4.19
C LYS A 207 -30.67 -21.08 3.18
N ASN A 208 -31.47 -20.52 2.28
CA ASN A 208 -30.99 -19.53 1.31
C ASN A 208 -30.69 -18.20 2.00
N GLN A 209 -31.55 -17.75 2.92
CA GLN A 209 -31.34 -16.54 3.69
C GLN A 209 -30.06 -16.62 4.53
N ALA A 210 -29.83 -17.72 5.24
CA ALA A 210 -28.60 -17.93 6.00
C ALA A 210 -27.33 -17.87 5.13
N GLN A 211 -27.37 -18.44 3.91
CA GLN A 211 -26.25 -18.35 2.97
C GLN A 211 -26.02 -16.93 2.46
N VAL A 212 -27.08 -16.16 2.21
CA VAL A 212 -26.98 -14.75 1.82
C VAL A 212 -26.38 -13.91 2.95
N GLU A 213 -26.83 -14.12 4.19
CA GLU A 213 -26.28 -13.43 5.37
C GLU A 213 -24.80 -13.76 5.58
N GLU A 214 -24.41 -15.04 5.46
CA GLU A 214 -23.00 -15.46 5.55
C GLU A 214 -22.14 -14.82 4.46
N LEU A 215 -22.62 -14.83 3.21
CA LEU A 215 -21.91 -14.24 2.08
C LEU A 215 -21.77 -12.72 2.24
N THR A 216 -22.82 -12.05 2.70
CA THR A 216 -22.82 -10.61 2.99
C THR A 216 -21.81 -10.29 4.08
N ALA A 217 -21.79 -11.04 5.18
CA ALA A 217 -20.82 -10.86 6.26
C ALA A 217 -19.37 -11.06 5.76
N LYS A 218 -19.13 -12.03 4.88
CA LYS A 218 -17.81 -12.23 4.24
C LYS A 218 -17.40 -11.03 3.40
N TYR A 219 -18.31 -10.49 2.58
CA TYR A 219 -18.05 -9.29 1.78
C TYR A 219 -17.79 -8.06 2.66
N ASP A 220 -18.53 -7.86 3.75
CA ASP A 220 -18.34 -6.73 4.66
C ASP A 220 -16.97 -6.76 5.34
N VAL A 221 -16.54 -7.94 5.82
CA VAL A 221 -15.19 -8.12 6.40
C VAL A 221 -14.12 -7.83 5.36
N GLN A 222 -14.29 -8.32 4.14
CA GLN A 222 -13.34 -8.10 3.05
C GLN A 222 -13.26 -6.62 2.66
N PHE A 223 -14.42 -5.94 2.54
CA PHE A 223 -14.50 -4.52 2.20
C PHE A 223 -13.87 -3.65 3.29
N LYS A 224 -14.13 -3.94 4.56
CA LYS A 224 -13.52 -3.24 5.70
C LYS A 224 -12.00 -3.39 5.69
N SER A 225 -11.48 -4.61 5.46
CA SER A 225 -10.03 -4.87 5.35
C SER A 225 -9.40 -4.10 4.18
N MET A 226 -10.06 -4.06 3.03
CA MET A 226 -9.60 -3.29 1.87
C MET A 226 -9.53 -1.79 2.18
N ARG A 227 -10.56 -1.25 2.85
CA ARG A 227 -10.62 0.16 3.23
C ARG A 227 -9.48 0.55 4.17
N THR A 228 -9.21 -0.27 5.20
CA THR A 228 -8.08 -0.05 6.12
C THR A 228 -6.74 -0.07 5.38
N ARG A 229 -6.52 -1.02 4.45
CA ARG A 229 -5.28 -1.04 3.64
C ARG A 229 -5.12 0.21 2.77
N LEU A 230 -6.20 0.76 2.24
CA LEU A 230 -6.16 2.00 1.46
C LEU A 230 -5.85 3.21 2.35
N GLU A 231 -6.46 3.29 3.53
CA GLU A 231 -6.19 4.32 4.53
C GLU A 231 -4.71 4.28 4.98
N GLU A 232 -4.17 3.09 5.28
CA GLU A 232 -2.74 2.91 5.61
C GLU A 232 -1.80 3.31 4.47
N LYS A 233 -2.13 2.94 3.22
CA LYS A 233 -1.32 3.34 2.05
C LYS A 233 -1.31 4.86 1.88
N LYS A 234 -2.45 5.51 2.08
CA LYS A 234 -2.57 6.96 2.03
C LYS A 234 -1.72 7.61 3.11
N GLN A 235 -1.81 7.14 4.36
CA GLN A 235 -0.98 7.64 5.46
C GLN A 235 0.51 7.49 5.18
N ARG A 236 0.96 6.33 4.69
CA ARG A 236 2.37 6.12 4.32
C ARG A 236 2.83 7.09 3.24
N ALA A 237 2.02 7.32 2.21
CA ALA A 237 2.34 8.28 1.15
C ALA A 237 2.43 9.72 1.68
N ASP A 238 1.53 10.11 2.58
CA ASP A 238 1.54 11.43 3.23
C ASP A 238 2.80 11.60 4.11
N GLU A 239 3.18 10.57 4.88
CA GLU A 239 4.41 10.55 5.68
C GLU A 239 5.67 10.65 4.82
N GLU A 240 5.75 9.90 3.71
CA GLU A 240 6.86 9.97 2.77
C GLU A 240 6.98 11.36 2.13
N ARG A 241 5.85 11.97 1.77
CA ARG A 241 5.80 13.33 1.22
C ARG A 241 6.30 14.37 2.21
N GLU A 242 5.92 14.28 3.47
CA GLU A 242 6.43 15.20 4.51
C GLU A 242 7.92 14.99 4.79
N LYS A 243 8.41 13.74 4.82
CA LYS A 243 9.84 13.45 4.92
C LYS A 243 10.63 14.05 3.75
N LEU A 244 10.11 13.91 2.53
CA LEU A 244 10.73 14.48 1.33
C LEU A 244 10.74 16.01 1.38
N LYS A 245 9.62 16.62 1.77
CA LYS A 245 9.51 18.08 1.94
C LYS A 245 10.45 18.62 3.01
N LYS A 246 10.70 17.86 4.09
CA LYS A 246 11.71 18.22 5.11
C LYS A 246 13.12 18.18 4.53
N LYS A 247 13.49 17.12 3.81
CA LYS A 247 14.79 17.02 3.13
C LYS A 247 15.05 18.17 2.17
N PHE A 248 14.06 18.54 1.35
CA PHE A 248 14.18 19.68 0.44
C PHE A 248 14.41 21.00 1.19
N ARG A 249 13.70 21.25 2.30
CA ARG A 249 13.93 22.44 3.14
C ARG A 249 15.33 22.47 3.75
N GLU A 250 15.82 21.33 4.26
CA GLU A 250 17.17 21.22 4.81
C GLU A 250 18.25 21.47 3.73
N GLN A 251 18.04 20.95 2.51
CA GLN A 251 18.93 21.22 1.37
C GLN A 251 18.92 22.70 0.96
N GLU A 252 17.74 23.31 0.89
CA GLU A 252 17.58 24.74 0.55
C GLU A 252 18.28 25.65 1.57
N GLU A 253 18.10 25.37 2.87
CA GLU A 253 18.81 26.11 3.93
C GLU A 253 20.32 25.93 3.84
N THR A 254 20.80 24.73 3.52
CA THR A 254 22.24 24.47 3.39
C THR A 254 22.84 25.27 2.25
N LEU A 255 22.22 25.22 1.07
CA LEU A 255 22.64 26.02 -0.10
C LEU A 255 22.63 27.52 0.19
N ARG A 256 21.62 27.98 0.93
CA ARG A 256 21.52 29.39 1.33
C ARG A 256 22.69 29.81 2.23
N ARG A 257 23.05 28.99 3.23
CA ARG A 257 24.20 29.27 4.10
C ARG A 257 25.52 29.26 3.33
N GLU A 258 25.72 28.29 2.43
CA GLU A 258 26.90 28.24 1.56
C GLU A 258 27.02 29.50 0.69
N PHE A 259 25.90 30.00 0.16
CA PHE A 259 25.87 31.24 -0.61
C PHE A 259 26.22 32.46 0.25
N GLU A 260 25.61 32.58 1.44
CA GLU A 260 25.89 33.67 2.39
C GLU A 260 27.35 33.67 2.87
N GLU A 261 27.93 32.50 3.17
CA GLU A 261 29.34 32.35 3.54
C GLU A 261 30.27 32.74 2.39
N LYS A 262 29.93 32.37 1.15
CA LYS A 262 30.69 32.75 -0.03
C LYS A 262 30.66 34.26 -0.26
N GLU A 263 29.50 34.89 -0.14
CA GLU A 263 29.40 36.36 -0.24
C GLU A 263 30.25 37.06 0.82
N GLN A 264 30.19 36.60 2.08
CA GLN A 264 31.01 37.15 3.16
C GLN A 264 32.51 36.96 2.90
N SER A 265 32.91 35.80 2.38
CA SER A 265 34.30 35.53 1.98
C SER A 265 34.77 36.46 0.88
N ASP A 266 33.96 36.64 -0.17
CA ASP A 266 34.27 37.51 -1.31
C ASP A 266 34.27 38.99 -0.89
N GLN A 267 33.44 39.40 0.07
CA GLN A 267 33.46 40.74 0.63
C GLN A 267 34.72 41.00 1.47
N LYS A 268 35.11 40.07 2.35
CA LYS A 268 36.38 40.18 3.10
C LYS A 268 37.59 40.26 2.18
N LYS A 269 37.62 39.49 1.09
CA LYS A 269 38.70 39.56 0.09
C LYS A 269 38.81 40.96 -0.52
N ARG A 270 37.67 41.54 -0.95
CA ARG A 270 37.63 42.91 -1.50
C ARG A 270 38.11 43.94 -0.48
N GLU A 271 37.63 43.89 0.76
CA GLU A 271 38.07 44.79 1.82
C GLU A 271 39.58 44.68 2.10
N THR A 272 40.12 43.45 2.06
CA THR A 272 41.56 43.21 2.25
C THR A 272 42.39 43.74 1.08
N GLU A 273 41.92 43.58 -0.17
CA GLU A 273 42.56 44.12 -1.36
C GLU A 273 42.55 45.66 -1.36
N ASP A 274 41.43 46.28 -1.00
CA ASP A 274 41.28 47.73 -0.89
C ASP A 274 42.20 48.31 0.21
N GLN A 275 42.29 47.65 1.37
CA GLN A 275 43.22 48.04 2.43
C GLN A 275 44.67 47.98 1.97
N LYS A 276 45.06 46.90 1.29
CA LYS A 276 46.42 46.74 0.77
C LYS A 276 46.78 47.84 -0.25
N GLN A 277 45.86 48.18 -1.16
CA GLN A 277 46.06 49.29 -2.10
C GLN A 277 46.23 50.63 -1.39
N SER A 278 45.39 50.90 -0.38
CA SER A 278 45.46 52.15 0.40
C SER A 278 46.79 52.28 1.17
N GLU A 279 47.29 51.18 1.74
CA GLU A 279 48.60 51.15 2.40
C GLU A 279 49.76 51.39 1.42
N GLU A 280 49.72 50.77 0.23
CA GLU A 280 50.72 51.00 -0.82
C GLU A 280 50.72 52.45 -1.33
N GLU A 281 49.54 53.07 -1.50
CA GLU A 281 49.43 54.49 -1.86
C GLU A 281 49.96 55.43 -0.79
N LYS A 282 49.71 55.10 0.49
CA LYS A 282 50.23 55.87 1.63
C LYS A 282 51.75 55.82 1.68
N GLN A 283 52.35 54.64 1.49
CA GLN A 283 53.80 54.48 1.41
C GLN A 283 54.40 55.32 0.27
N LYS A 284 53.82 55.26 -0.94
CA LYS A 284 54.25 56.08 -2.07
C LYS A 284 54.14 57.58 -1.79
N ARG A 285 53.07 58.03 -1.12
CA ARG A 285 52.91 59.44 -0.71
C ARG A 285 53.97 59.86 0.30
N ASP A 286 54.29 59.02 1.26
CA ASP A 286 55.30 59.32 2.28
C ASP A 286 56.71 59.35 1.68
N GLU A 287 57.05 58.44 0.76
CA GLU A 287 58.28 58.50 -0.03
C GLU A 287 58.36 59.79 -0.86
N TYR A 288 57.27 60.18 -1.52
CA TYR A 288 57.22 61.39 -2.33
C TYR A 288 57.40 62.65 -1.48
N LYS A 289 56.80 62.70 -0.28
CA LYS A 289 57.00 63.79 0.70
C LYS A 289 58.45 63.89 1.15
N GLN A 290 59.08 62.78 1.52
CA GLN A 290 60.49 62.76 1.92
C GLN A 290 61.39 63.28 0.79
N ARG A 291 61.08 62.93 -0.46
CA ARG A 291 61.82 63.40 -1.63
C ARG A 291 61.66 64.90 -1.85
N ILE A 292 60.45 65.44 -1.72
CA ILE A 292 60.21 66.89 -1.75
C ILE A 292 60.99 67.59 -0.64
N GLU A 293 60.98 67.07 0.57
CA GLU A 293 61.66 67.67 1.72
C GLU A 293 63.18 67.64 1.58
N LYS A 294 63.72 66.61 0.91
CA LYS A 294 65.12 66.57 0.53
C LYS A 294 65.46 67.65 -0.50
N ILE A 295 64.67 67.75 -1.58
CA ILE A 295 64.86 68.78 -2.61
C ILE A 295 64.75 70.18 -2.02
N LYS A 296 63.80 70.41 -1.10
CA LYS A 296 63.66 71.69 -0.40
C LYS A 296 64.92 72.04 0.38
N ARG A 297 65.47 71.09 1.16
CA ARG A 297 66.72 71.30 1.89
C ARG A 297 67.89 71.59 0.95
N GLU A 298 68.03 70.81 -0.13
CA GLU A 298 69.07 71.06 -1.14
C GLU A 298 68.90 72.43 -1.82
N THR A 299 67.66 72.89 -2.04
CA THR A 299 67.37 74.20 -2.62
C THR A 299 67.65 75.33 -1.62
N GLU A 300 67.31 75.15 -0.34
CA GLU A 300 67.63 76.10 0.73
C GLU A 300 69.15 76.23 0.89
N GLU A 301 69.90 75.13 0.87
CA GLU A 301 71.36 75.15 0.87
C GLU A 301 71.92 75.91 -0.34
N GLN A 302 71.36 75.70 -1.54
CA GLN A 302 71.76 76.45 -2.74
C GLN A 302 71.44 77.94 -2.65
N ILE A 303 70.28 78.31 -2.08
CA ILE A 303 69.92 79.72 -1.85
C ILE A 303 70.93 80.36 -0.90
N ILE A 304 71.25 79.70 0.21
CA ILE A 304 72.24 80.19 1.18
C ILE A 304 73.60 80.41 0.50
N GLN A 305 74.07 79.45 -0.31
CA GLN A 305 75.32 79.59 -1.07
C GLN A 305 75.27 80.77 -2.05
N TYR A 306 74.17 80.93 -2.79
CA TYR A 306 74.00 82.05 -3.72
C TYR A 306 73.98 83.41 -3.00
N GLU A 307 73.35 83.50 -1.83
CA GLU A 307 73.33 84.72 -1.01
C GLU A 307 74.71 85.08 -0.48
N GLU A 308 75.52 84.08 -0.09
CA GLU A 308 76.92 84.29 0.31
C GLU A 308 77.77 84.81 -0.86
N GLU A 309 77.64 84.21 -2.06
CA GLU A 309 78.33 84.69 -3.27
C GLU A 309 77.93 86.12 -3.67
N ILE A 310 76.66 86.49 -3.49
CA ILE A 310 76.18 87.86 -3.74
C ILE A 310 76.83 88.83 -2.74
N LYS A 311 76.85 88.49 -1.45
CA LYS A 311 77.47 89.34 -0.42
C LYS A 311 78.97 89.53 -0.65
N GLU A 312 79.70 88.50 -1.05
CA GLU A 312 81.13 88.62 -1.40
C GLU A 312 81.32 89.55 -2.60
N ARG A 313 80.51 89.42 -3.66
CA ARG A 313 80.56 90.32 -4.82
C ARG A 313 80.27 91.78 -4.45
N GLU A 314 79.25 92.03 -3.64
CA GLU A 314 78.91 93.39 -3.17
C GLU A 314 80.01 93.98 -2.28
N GLU A 315 80.73 93.15 -1.52
CA GLU A 315 81.86 93.61 -0.71
C GLU A 315 83.12 93.89 -1.55
N GLU A 316 83.38 93.11 -2.59
CA GLU A 316 84.40 93.43 -3.58
C GLU A 316 84.10 94.73 -4.33
N GLU A 317 82.86 94.93 -4.79
CA GLU A 317 82.45 96.17 -5.47
C GLU A 317 82.60 97.39 -4.55
N ARG A 318 82.18 97.30 -3.28
CA ARG A 318 82.39 98.38 -2.30
C ARG A 318 83.86 98.73 -2.11
N LYS A 319 84.75 97.73 -2.04
CA LYS A 319 86.21 97.98 -1.94
C LYS A 319 86.75 98.69 -3.18
N ARG A 320 86.29 98.33 -4.39
CA ARG A 320 86.68 99.00 -5.65
C ARG A 320 86.18 100.44 -5.70
N GLU A 321 84.96 100.72 -5.22
CA GLU A 321 84.42 102.09 -5.16
C GLU A 321 85.19 103.00 -4.18
N GLU A 322 85.61 102.46 -3.03
CA GLU A 322 86.44 103.20 -2.06
C GLU A 322 87.86 103.48 -2.58
N GLU A 323 88.42 102.57 -3.37
CA GLU A 323 89.70 102.77 -4.08
C GLU A 323 89.56 103.86 -5.14
N TYR A 324 88.52 103.80 -5.97
CA TYR A 324 88.23 104.82 -6.99
C TYR A 324 88.05 106.23 -6.40
N LYS A 325 87.40 106.35 -5.23
CA LYS A 325 87.25 107.65 -4.54
C LYS A 325 88.57 108.22 -4.04
N ARG A 326 89.46 107.38 -3.50
CA ARG A 326 90.79 107.82 -3.04
C ARG A 326 91.65 108.35 -4.18
N ASP A 327 91.57 107.73 -5.36
CA ASP A 327 92.31 108.17 -6.53
C ASP A 327 91.80 109.52 -7.07
N GLN A 328 90.49 109.78 -7.01
CA GLN A 328 89.93 111.09 -7.39
C GLN A 328 90.38 112.23 -6.45
N GLU A 329 90.46 111.98 -5.15
CA GLU A 329 90.92 112.96 -4.16
C GLU A 329 92.38 113.36 -4.39
N LYS A 330 93.22 112.38 -4.78
CA LYS A 330 94.62 112.60 -5.15
C LYS A 330 94.76 113.52 -6.36
N MET A 331 93.99 113.27 -7.43
CA MET A 331 94.03 114.10 -8.64
C MET A 331 93.58 115.55 -8.39
N LYS A 332 92.68 115.77 -7.42
CA LYS A 332 92.18 117.11 -7.10
C LYS A 332 93.21 117.98 -6.39
N ASN A 333 93.99 117.40 -5.48
CA ASN A 333 95.06 118.10 -4.75
C ASN A 333 96.24 118.49 -5.66
N ASP A 334 96.57 117.67 -6.66
CA ASP A 334 97.66 117.97 -7.60
C ASP A 334 97.31 119.13 -8.55
N HIS A 335 96.02 119.37 -8.80
CA HIS A 335 95.55 120.44 -9.69
C HIS A 335 95.59 121.84 -9.04
N GLU A 336 95.43 121.94 -7.72
CA GLU A 336 95.47 123.23 -7.01
C GLU A 336 96.89 123.77 -6.84
N HIS A 337 97.92 122.91 -6.79
CA HIS A 337 99.31 123.34 -6.64
C HIS A 337 99.91 123.97 -7.91
N MET A 338 99.35 123.68 -9.09
CA MET A 338 99.90 124.13 -10.38
C MET A 338 99.41 125.53 -10.79
N HIS A 339 98.26 125.98 -10.28
CA HIS A 339 97.63 127.24 -10.73
C HIS A 339 98.23 128.50 -10.10
N LEU A 340 98.75 128.46 -8.87
CA LEU A 340 99.28 129.67 -8.19
C LEU A 340 100.69 130.11 -8.66
N TYR A 341 101.49 129.23 -9.26
CA TYR A 341 102.82 129.59 -9.80
C TYR A 341 102.73 130.39 -11.12
N SER A 342 101.63 130.28 -11.86
CA SER A 342 101.47 130.92 -13.18
C SER A 342 101.03 132.38 -13.12
N PHE A 343 100.41 132.84 -12.03
CA PHE A 343 99.82 134.18 -11.96
C PHE A 343 100.84 135.28 -11.59
N ASN A 344 101.91 134.94 -10.86
CA ASN A 344 102.94 135.90 -10.47
C ASN A 344 103.96 136.25 -11.58
N HIS A 345 104.00 135.48 -12.68
CA HIS A 345 104.99 135.65 -13.74
C HIS A 345 104.51 136.53 -14.92
N ILE A 346 103.19 136.72 -15.08
CA ILE A 346 102.60 137.43 -16.23
C ILE A 346 102.56 138.95 -16.02
N THR A 347 102.46 139.44 -14.79
CA THR A 347 102.47 140.88 -14.49
C THR A 347 103.88 141.51 -14.53
N PHE A 348 104.95 140.72 -14.44
CA PHE A 348 106.34 141.21 -14.48
C PHE A 348 106.89 141.39 -15.92
N VAL A 349 106.35 140.65 -16.90
CA VAL A 349 106.80 140.74 -18.31
C VAL A 349 106.12 141.90 -19.07
N HIS A 350 104.98 142.40 -18.57
CA HIS A 350 104.30 143.57 -19.15
C HIS A 350 104.89 144.93 -18.69
N PHE A 351 106.07 144.92 -18.06
CA PHE A 351 106.82 146.13 -17.71
C PHE A 351 107.75 146.64 -18.84
N ILE A 352 107.96 145.92 -19.96
CA ILE A 352 109.14 146.17 -20.83
C ILE A 352 108.84 146.59 -22.29
N ILE A 353 107.60 146.47 -22.80
CA ILE A 353 107.33 146.69 -24.23
C ILE A 353 106.81 148.11 -24.59
N GLN A 354 106.12 148.83 -23.71
CA GLN A 354 105.63 150.19 -24.06
C GLN A 354 106.58 151.35 -23.71
N PHE A 355 107.71 151.09 -23.04
CA PHE A 355 108.77 152.09 -22.83
C PHE A 355 109.81 152.15 -23.98
N ASN A 356 109.78 151.19 -24.92
CA ASN A 356 110.79 151.07 -25.99
C ASN A 356 110.31 151.48 -27.40
N HIS A 357 109.14 152.13 -27.51
CA HIS A 357 108.67 152.73 -28.77
C HIS A 357 108.51 154.26 -28.68
N ILE A 358 109.33 154.91 -27.85
CA ILE A 358 109.86 156.24 -28.19
C ILE A 358 110.85 156.03 -29.36
N ILE A 359 111.00 156.99 -30.26
CA ILE A 359 112.25 157.32 -31.01
C ILE A 359 112.24 157.26 -32.56
N ASN A 360 111.38 156.56 -33.30
CA ASN A 360 111.54 156.52 -34.78
C ASN A 360 110.29 156.86 -35.60
N TYR A 361 110.48 157.79 -36.57
CA TYR A 361 109.60 158.40 -37.58
C TYR A 361 109.01 159.78 -37.20
N HIS A 362 109.78 160.88 -37.34
CA HIS A 362 110.06 161.73 -38.55
C HIS A 362 108.94 162.73 -38.90
N ILE A 363 109.27 164.03 -38.85
CA ILE A 363 109.44 164.98 -39.99
C ILE A 363 108.11 165.53 -40.52
#